data_AF-Q9UVY0-F1
#
_entry.id   AF-Q9UVY0-F1
#
_cell.length_a   1.000
_cell.length_b   1.000
_cell.length_c   1.000
_cell.angle_alpha   90.00
_cell.angle_beta   90.00
_cell.angle_gamma   90.00
#
_symmetry.space_group_name_H-M   'P 1'
#
loop_
_entity.id
_entity.type
_entity.pdbx_description
1 polymer ?
#
loop_
_entity_poly.entity_id
_entity_poly.type
_entity_poly.pdbx_seq_one_letter_code
_entity_poly.pdbx_strand_id
1 'polypeptide(L)'
;MLFSKINKIIVLGILILIDSQESAVNTPLKDFVVEDEDIIAYILKEDYKNENKCKLKLKEYCEELKVIDQGLNKVHSKVKEICNNVEQKCTDTKAKIEKELEAFKNELNLLKNFINEGNCEKYEEKCILLEDADPANLKENSINLREGCYIFKRENVAEELLLRALGMVP
;
A
#
# COMPACT_ATOMS: atom_id res chain seq x y z
N MET A 1 -15.51 -16.68 7.47
CA MET A 1 -14.86 -17.20 6.23
C MET A 1 -15.09 -16.33 4.98
N LEU A 2 -15.95 -15.30 4.99
CA LEU A 2 -16.18 -14.40 3.85
C LEU A 2 -15.13 -13.28 3.69
N PHE A 3 -14.52 -12.83 4.81
CA PHE A 3 -13.44 -11.83 4.81
C PHE A 3 -12.19 -12.28 4.03
N SER A 4 -11.97 -13.60 3.93
CA SER A 4 -10.85 -14.18 3.17
C SER A 4 -11.00 -13.94 1.66
N LYS A 5 -12.21 -14.03 1.10
CA LYS A 5 -12.42 -13.88 -0.36
C LYS A 5 -12.45 -12.41 -0.83
N ILE A 6 -12.93 -11.48 0.00
CA ILE A 6 -13.03 -10.06 -0.36
C ILE A 6 -11.67 -9.36 -0.31
N ASN A 7 -10.85 -9.59 0.74
CA ASN A 7 -9.49 -9.06 0.77
C ASN A 7 -8.62 -9.63 -0.36
N LYS A 8 -8.83 -10.90 -0.75
CA LYS A 8 -8.13 -11.52 -1.89
C LYS A 8 -8.41 -10.80 -3.21
N ILE A 9 -9.66 -10.44 -3.49
CA ILE A 9 -10.03 -9.69 -4.72
C ILE A 9 -9.42 -8.28 -4.70
N ILE A 10 -9.35 -7.63 -3.53
CA ILE A 10 -8.77 -6.28 -3.39
C ILE A 10 -7.25 -6.32 -3.63
N VAL A 11 -6.53 -7.29 -3.05
CA VAL A 11 -5.08 -7.46 -3.26
C VAL A 11 -4.76 -7.86 -4.71
N LEU A 12 -5.57 -8.75 -5.31
CA LEU A 12 -5.46 -9.06 -6.75
C LEU A 12 -5.76 -7.84 -7.63
N GLY A 13 -6.74 -7.00 -7.27
CA GLY A 13 -7.06 -5.78 -8.01
C GLY A 13 -5.91 -4.77 -7.98
N ILE A 14 -5.30 -4.57 -6.80
CA ILE A 14 -4.15 -3.66 -6.61
C ILE A 14 -2.93 -4.17 -7.40
N LEU A 15 -2.69 -5.48 -7.49
CA LEU A 15 -1.51 -6.06 -8.13
C LEU A 15 -1.67 -6.40 -9.62
N ILE A 16 -2.89 -6.66 -10.12
CA ILE A 16 -3.19 -6.85 -11.55
C ILE A 16 -3.16 -5.50 -12.32
N LEU A 17 -3.52 -4.39 -11.66
CA LEU A 17 -3.54 -3.07 -12.30
C LEU A 17 -2.14 -2.53 -12.62
N ILE A 18 -1.08 -3.05 -12.00
CA ILE A 18 0.29 -2.57 -12.18
C ILE A 18 0.86 -2.99 -13.55
N ASP A 19 0.51 -4.17 -14.08
CA ASP A 19 1.07 -4.68 -15.34
C ASP A 19 0.23 -4.32 -16.59
N SER A 20 -1.01 -3.83 -16.46
CA SER A 20 -1.87 -3.48 -17.61
C SER A 20 -1.61 -2.08 -18.20
N GLN A 21 -0.63 -1.33 -17.70
CA GLN A 21 -0.44 0.09 -18.03
C GLN A 21 0.61 0.33 -19.13
N GLU A 22 0.47 -0.30 -20.30
CA GLU A 22 1.08 0.25 -21.53
C GLU A 22 0.15 1.27 -22.23
N SER A 23 -1.09 1.47 -21.75
CA SER A 23 -1.99 2.49 -22.30
C SER A 23 -3.11 2.96 -21.36
N ALA A 24 -2.80 3.62 -20.25
CA ALA A 24 -3.75 4.59 -19.68
C ALA A 24 -3.05 5.73 -18.93
N VAL A 25 -3.41 6.94 -19.33
CA VAL A 25 -3.29 8.14 -18.50
C VAL A 25 -4.21 7.93 -17.29
N ASN A 26 -3.68 8.09 -16.07
CA ASN A 26 -4.34 7.97 -14.76
C ASN A 26 -4.58 6.55 -14.21
N THR A 27 -3.58 6.03 -13.48
CA THR A 27 -3.75 5.00 -12.45
C THR A 27 -3.25 5.58 -11.13
N PRO A 28 -3.89 5.29 -9.97
CA PRO A 28 -3.52 5.91 -8.69
C PRO A 28 -2.06 5.69 -8.28
N LEU A 29 -1.46 4.58 -8.71
CA LEU A 29 -0.15 4.09 -8.28
C LEU A 29 1.00 4.43 -9.25
N LYS A 30 0.92 5.55 -9.99
CA LYS A 30 1.75 5.77 -11.18
C LYS A 30 3.24 6.05 -10.91
N ASP A 31 3.65 6.36 -9.68
CA ASP A 31 5.04 6.79 -9.38
C ASP A 31 5.65 6.20 -8.09
N PHE A 32 5.08 5.16 -7.50
CA PHE A 32 5.66 4.57 -6.27
C PHE A 32 6.57 3.38 -6.58
N VAL A 33 7.83 3.46 -6.14
CA VAL A 33 8.73 2.31 -6.07
C VAL A 33 8.28 1.44 -4.90
N VAL A 34 7.28 0.58 -5.13
CA VAL A 34 6.80 -0.38 -4.13
C VAL A 34 7.93 -1.39 -3.88
N GLU A 35 8.48 -1.47 -2.67
CA GLU A 35 9.50 -2.46 -2.35
C GLU A 35 8.90 -3.81 -1.90
N ASP A 36 9.71 -4.87 -1.96
CA ASP A 36 9.27 -6.21 -1.55
C ASP A 36 8.81 -6.21 -0.09
N GLU A 37 9.50 -5.42 0.74
CA GLU A 37 9.20 -5.18 2.15
C GLU A 37 7.76 -4.68 2.34
N ASP A 38 7.31 -3.72 1.53
CA ASP A 38 5.98 -3.13 1.63
C ASP A 38 4.90 -4.15 1.26
N ILE A 39 5.13 -4.90 0.18
CA ILE A 39 4.22 -5.96 -0.29
C ILE A 39 4.10 -7.05 0.78
N ILE A 40 5.23 -7.49 1.33
CA ILE A 40 5.28 -8.53 2.36
C ILE A 40 4.62 -8.04 3.65
N ALA A 41 4.89 -6.81 4.08
CA ALA A 41 4.25 -6.19 5.24
C ALA A 41 2.73 -6.13 5.08
N TYR A 42 2.24 -5.75 3.89
CA TYR A 42 0.82 -5.69 3.58
C TYR A 42 0.15 -7.07 3.62
N ILE A 43 0.77 -8.10 3.01
CA ILE A 43 0.24 -9.46 2.99
C ILE A 43 0.21 -10.07 4.40
N LEU A 44 1.33 -9.95 5.12
CA LEU A 44 1.51 -10.64 6.39
C LEU A 44 0.87 -9.92 7.56
N LYS A 45 0.76 -8.58 7.49
CA LYS A 45 0.39 -7.73 8.63
C LYS A 45 1.35 -8.02 9.78
N GLU A 46 0.91 -7.92 11.04
CA GLU A 46 1.75 -8.21 12.21
C GLU A 46 2.43 -9.59 12.22
N ASP A 47 1.98 -10.56 11.40
CA ASP A 47 2.55 -11.90 11.37
C ASP A 47 3.95 -11.96 10.72
N TYR A 48 4.43 -10.88 10.08
CA TYR A 48 5.83 -10.78 9.62
C TYR A 48 6.83 -10.96 10.78
N LYS A 49 6.42 -10.62 12.02
CA LYS A 49 7.26 -10.70 13.22
C LYS A 49 7.64 -12.14 13.59
N ASN A 50 6.85 -13.12 13.14
CA ASN A 50 7.04 -14.54 13.40
C ASN A 50 7.39 -15.28 12.10
N GLU A 51 8.60 -15.84 12.03
CA GLU A 51 9.11 -16.50 10.82
C GLU A 51 8.22 -17.67 10.34
N ASN A 52 7.69 -18.48 11.26
CA ASN A 52 6.82 -19.61 10.89
C ASN A 52 5.49 -19.13 10.32
N LYS A 53 4.89 -18.09 10.93
CA LYS A 53 3.66 -17.49 10.41
C LYS A 53 3.88 -16.79 9.07
N CYS A 54 5.03 -16.11 8.92
CA CYS A 54 5.44 -15.52 7.65
C CYS A 54 5.45 -16.58 6.54
N LYS A 55 6.19 -17.68 6.76
CA LYS A 55 6.31 -18.76 5.76
C LYS A 55 4.95 -19.36 5.41
N LEU A 56 4.12 -19.64 6.41
CA LEU A 56 2.81 -20.23 6.22
C LEU A 56 1.88 -19.32 5.43
N LYS A 57 1.69 -18.06 5.88
CA LYS A 57 0.79 -17.11 5.22
C LYS A 57 1.23 -16.73 3.82
N LEU A 58 2.54 -16.52 3.61
CA LEU A 58 3.06 -16.12 2.31
C LEU A 58 2.95 -17.28 1.31
N LYS A 59 3.15 -18.52 1.77
CA LYS A 59 2.89 -19.72 0.97
C LYS A 59 1.41 -19.87 0.61
N GLU A 60 0.50 -19.74 1.58
CA GLU A 60 -0.96 -19.77 1.34
C GLU A 60 -1.36 -18.71 0.31
N TYR A 61 -0.88 -17.48 0.48
CA TYR A 61 -1.11 -16.39 -0.46
C TYR A 61 -0.64 -16.73 -1.88
N CYS A 62 0.58 -17.27 -2.03
CA CYS A 62 1.13 -17.64 -3.33
C CYS A 62 0.45 -18.85 -3.97
N GLU A 63 0.00 -19.84 -3.19
CA GLU A 63 -0.79 -20.97 -3.68
C GLU A 63 -2.14 -20.51 -4.20
N GLU A 64 -2.79 -19.59 -3.51
CA GLU A 64 -4.06 -19.00 -3.94
C GLU A 64 -3.91 -18.18 -5.22
N LEU A 65 -2.81 -17.44 -5.37
CA LEU A 65 -2.49 -16.76 -6.64
C LEU A 65 -2.30 -17.76 -7.78
N LYS A 66 -1.62 -18.89 -7.53
CA LYS A 66 -1.41 -19.95 -8.54
C LYS A 66 -2.72 -20.65 -8.96
N VAL A 67 -3.76 -20.65 -8.13
CA VAL A 67 -5.09 -21.14 -8.53
C VAL A 67 -5.70 -20.26 -9.62
N ILE A 68 -5.44 -18.94 -9.56
CA ILE A 68 -5.99 -17.96 -10.51
C ILE A 68 -5.08 -17.83 -11.74
N ASP A 69 -3.78 -17.85 -11.52
CA ASP A 69 -2.75 -17.74 -12.53
C ASP A 69 -1.58 -18.66 -12.21
N GLN A 70 -1.66 -19.88 -12.72
CA GLN A 70 -0.72 -20.97 -12.43
C GLN A 70 0.76 -20.59 -12.67
N GLY A 71 1.02 -19.69 -13.63
CA GLY A 71 2.37 -19.22 -13.97
C GLY A 71 2.78 -17.93 -13.28
N LEU A 72 1.89 -17.27 -12.54
CA LEU A 72 2.10 -15.92 -11.99
C LEU A 72 2.64 -14.97 -13.09
N ASN A 73 2.04 -15.03 -14.28
CA ASN A 73 2.39 -14.22 -15.45
C ASN A 73 1.55 -12.94 -15.55
N LYS A 74 0.47 -12.84 -14.79
CA LYS A 74 -0.48 -11.72 -14.72
C LYS A 74 -0.36 -10.92 -13.42
N VAL A 75 0.55 -11.33 -12.54
CA VAL A 75 0.83 -10.61 -11.30
C VAL A 75 2.13 -9.85 -11.45
N HIS A 76 2.21 -8.71 -10.77
CA HIS A 76 3.41 -7.89 -10.73
C HIS A 76 4.68 -8.70 -10.46
N SER A 77 5.76 -8.37 -11.17
CA SER A 77 7.05 -9.07 -11.12
C SER A 77 7.60 -9.28 -9.70
N LYS A 78 7.48 -8.29 -8.80
CA LYS A 78 7.91 -8.41 -7.39
C LYS A 78 7.11 -9.48 -6.63
N VAL A 79 5.80 -9.58 -6.86
CA VAL A 79 4.96 -10.62 -6.23
C VAL A 79 5.37 -12.00 -6.72
N LYS A 80 5.64 -12.13 -8.02
CA LYS A 80 6.15 -13.38 -8.59
C LYS A 80 7.49 -13.77 -7.95
N GLU A 81 8.41 -12.82 -7.79
CA GLU A 81 9.69 -13.06 -7.13
C GLU A 81 9.51 -13.51 -5.67
N ILE A 82 8.66 -12.82 -4.91
CA ILE A 82 8.31 -13.18 -3.53
C ILE A 82 7.79 -14.63 -3.46
N CYS A 83 6.88 -14.99 -4.37
CA CYS A 83 6.30 -16.34 -4.41
C CYS A 83 7.25 -17.45 -4.86
N ASN A 84 8.34 -17.10 -5.53
CA ASN A 84 9.36 -18.08 -5.93
C ASN A 84 10.41 -18.33 -4.84
N ASN A 85 10.51 -17.48 -3.82
CA ASN A 85 11.54 -17.59 -2.78
C ASN A 85 11.04 -17.27 -1.36
N VAL A 86 9.88 -17.81 -0.98
CA VAL A 86 9.17 -17.52 0.28
C VAL A 86 10.05 -17.66 1.53
N GLU A 87 10.83 -18.74 1.64
CA GLU A 87 11.65 -18.99 2.83
C GLU A 87 12.72 -17.90 3.02
N GLN A 88 13.43 -17.57 1.95
CA GLN A 88 14.47 -16.55 1.96
C GLN A 88 13.86 -15.17 2.25
N LYS A 89 12.74 -14.82 1.61
CA LYS A 89 12.05 -13.54 1.83
C LYS A 89 11.58 -13.38 3.28
N CYS A 90 11.07 -14.43 3.92
CA CYS A 90 10.72 -14.33 5.35
C CYS A 90 11.92 -14.06 6.27
N THR A 91 13.10 -14.55 5.89
CA THR A 91 14.32 -14.38 6.68
C THR A 91 14.96 -13.01 6.44
N ASP A 92 15.05 -12.58 5.19
CA ASP A 92 15.76 -11.37 4.78
C ASP A 92 14.98 -10.09 5.03
N THR A 93 13.65 -10.19 4.98
CA THR A 93 12.80 -9.01 4.91
C THR A 93 12.29 -8.54 6.28
N LYS A 94 12.38 -9.37 7.34
CA LYS A 94 11.91 -9.00 8.68
C LYS A 94 12.57 -7.73 9.22
N ALA A 95 13.90 -7.70 9.29
CA ALA A 95 14.64 -6.55 9.82
C ALA A 95 14.43 -5.29 8.97
N LYS A 96 14.21 -5.47 7.66
CA LYS A 96 13.92 -4.37 6.75
C LYS A 96 12.52 -3.80 6.94
N ILE A 97 11.50 -4.66 7.13
CA ILE A 97 10.15 -4.23 7.49
C ILE A 97 10.17 -3.46 8.81
N GLU A 98 10.88 -3.94 9.83
CA GLU A 98 11.00 -3.22 11.11
C GLU A 98 11.65 -1.84 10.93
N LYS A 99 12.70 -1.75 10.11
CA LYS A 99 13.36 -0.48 9.79
C LYS A 99 12.43 0.45 9.01
N GLU A 100 11.68 -0.07 8.05
CA GLU A 100 10.76 0.71 7.22
C GLU A 100 9.58 1.25 8.06
N LEU A 101 9.03 0.43 8.96
CA LEU A 101 7.97 0.84 9.88
C LEU A 101 8.44 1.95 10.82
N GLU A 102 9.65 1.84 11.37
CA GLU A 102 10.20 2.87 12.25
C GLU A 102 10.51 4.17 11.48
N ALA A 103 11.07 4.07 10.27
CA ALA A 103 11.29 5.23 9.42
C ALA A 103 9.96 5.93 9.09
N PHE A 104 8.97 5.17 8.64
CA PHE A 104 7.67 5.71 8.26
C PHE A 104 6.89 6.29 9.44
N LYS A 105 6.96 5.68 10.62
CA LYS A 105 6.40 6.23 11.86
C LYS A 105 6.96 7.63 12.15
N ASN A 106 8.26 7.80 11.99
CA ASN A 106 8.92 9.09 12.20
C ASN A 106 8.48 10.12 11.13
N GLU A 107 8.37 9.71 9.87
CA GLU A 107 7.82 10.56 8.80
C GLU A 107 6.38 11.01 9.12
N LEU A 108 5.48 10.09 9.50
CA LEU A 108 4.09 10.40 9.84
C LEU A 108 3.97 11.36 11.03
N ASN A 109 4.82 11.21 12.05
CA ASN A 109 4.79 12.10 13.21
C ASN A 109 5.18 13.54 12.84
N LEU A 110 6.05 13.74 11.85
CA LEU A 110 6.40 15.07 11.35
C LEU A 110 5.27 15.73 10.55
N LEU A 111 4.38 14.93 9.95
CA LEU A 111 3.31 15.40 9.07
C LEU A 111 2.04 15.89 9.80
N LYS A 112 1.92 15.65 11.12
CA LYS A 112 0.69 15.92 11.90
C LYS A 112 0.11 17.32 11.71
N ASN A 113 0.92 18.30 11.32
CA ASN A 113 0.49 19.70 11.15
C ASN A 113 0.63 20.23 9.71
N PHE A 114 0.99 19.40 8.72
CA PHE A 114 1.30 19.87 7.36
C PHE A 114 0.76 18.93 6.29
N ILE A 115 -0.54 19.07 5.98
CA ILE A 115 -1.20 18.35 4.89
C ILE A 115 -1.17 19.20 3.62
N ASN A 116 -0.73 18.60 2.52
CA ASN A 116 -0.75 19.17 1.18
C ASN A 116 -0.83 18.02 0.15
N GLU A 117 -0.98 18.35 -1.13
CA GLU A 117 -1.12 17.37 -2.21
C GLU A 117 0.04 16.36 -2.25
N GLY A 118 1.29 16.82 -2.25
CA GLY A 118 2.46 15.94 -2.32
C GLY A 118 2.61 14.99 -1.12
N ASN A 119 2.27 15.46 0.08
CA ASN A 119 2.24 14.61 1.27
C ASN A 119 1.10 13.58 1.18
N CYS A 120 -0.06 13.97 0.67
CA CYS A 120 -1.18 13.05 0.50
C CYS A 120 -0.84 11.93 -0.48
N GLU A 121 -0.35 12.27 -1.67
CA GLU A 121 0.03 11.28 -2.68
C GLU A 121 1.10 10.32 -2.15
N LYS A 122 2.15 10.84 -1.50
CA LYS A 122 3.25 10.02 -1.00
C LYS A 122 2.85 9.10 0.16
N TYR A 123 2.07 9.60 1.11
CA TYR A 123 1.90 8.93 2.40
C TYR A 123 0.57 8.18 2.55
N GLU A 124 -0.47 8.50 1.76
CA GLU A 124 -1.73 7.74 1.78
C GLU A 124 -1.51 6.29 1.34
N GLU A 125 -0.73 6.06 0.27
CA GLU A 125 -0.41 4.71 -0.22
C GLU A 125 0.45 3.93 0.78
N LYS A 126 1.49 4.57 1.32
CA LYS A 126 2.37 3.96 2.30
C LYS A 126 1.63 3.57 3.58
N CYS A 127 0.62 4.36 3.99
CA CYS A 127 -0.30 3.97 5.06
C CYS A 127 -1.05 2.68 4.72
N ILE A 128 -1.59 2.55 3.51
CA ILE A 128 -2.33 1.34 3.10
C ILE A 128 -1.45 0.09 3.17
N LEU A 129 -0.18 0.21 2.79
CA LEU A 129 0.75 -0.93 2.77
C LEU A 129 1.23 -1.33 4.18
N LEU A 130 1.47 -0.35 5.05
CA LEU A 130 2.18 -0.58 6.31
C LEU A 130 1.31 -0.53 7.58
N GLU A 131 0.11 0.09 7.54
CA GLU A 131 -0.68 0.36 8.75
C GLU A 131 -1.02 -0.91 9.55
N ASP A 132 -1.24 -2.03 8.86
CA ASP A 132 -1.62 -3.30 9.48
C ASP A 132 -0.40 -4.12 9.97
N ALA A 133 0.81 -3.74 9.59
CA ALA A 133 2.04 -4.36 10.08
C ALA A 133 2.44 -3.83 11.48
N ASP A 134 2.10 -2.57 11.76
CA ASP A 134 2.27 -1.96 13.08
C ASP A 134 1.08 -1.06 13.48
N PRO A 135 -0.09 -1.67 13.73
CA PRO A 135 -1.33 -0.92 13.98
C PRO A 135 -1.25 -0.08 15.26
N ALA A 136 -0.44 -0.46 16.23
CA ALA A 136 -0.27 0.29 17.47
C ALA A 136 0.39 1.65 17.25
N ASN A 137 1.28 1.78 16.26
CA ASN A 137 2.02 3.02 16.01
C ASN A 137 1.53 3.79 14.78
N LEU A 138 0.96 3.10 13.79
CA LEU A 138 0.63 3.71 12.49
C LEU A 138 -0.85 4.00 12.33
N LYS A 139 -1.75 3.14 12.82
CA LYS A 139 -3.18 3.18 12.46
C LYS A 139 -3.86 4.53 12.69
N GLU A 140 -3.68 5.13 13.87
CA GLU A 140 -4.29 6.42 14.18
C GLU A 140 -3.74 7.54 13.29
N ASN A 141 -2.41 7.60 13.14
CA ASN A 141 -1.77 8.60 12.28
C ASN A 141 -2.17 8.43 10.80
N SER A 142 -2.30 7.18 10.33
CA SER A 142 -2.75 6.85 8.99
C SER A 142 -4.20 7.26 8.73
N ILE A 143 -5.08 7.10 9.72
CA ILE A 143 -6.46 7.59 9.65
C ILE A 143 -6.48 9.12 9.56
N ASN A 144 -5.77 9.80 10.47
CA ASN A 144 -5.70 11.25 10.50
C ASN A 144 -5.14 11.83 9.19
N LEU A 145 -4.12 11.18 8.60
CA LEU A 145 -3.56 11.57 7.31
C LEU A 145 -4.64 11.50 6.21
N ARG A 146 -5.33 10.35 6.07
CA ARG A 146 -6.37 10.18 5.04
C ARG A 146 -7.52 11.17 5.22
N GLU A 147 -7.96 11.41 6.45
CA GLU A 147 -9.00 12.40 6.75
C GLU A 147 -8.54 13.82 6.40
N GLY A 148 -7.32 14.20 6.79
CA GLY A 148 -6.74 15.49 6.43
C GLY A 148 -6.62 15.67 4.92
N CYS A 149 -6.14 14.65 4.21
CA CYS A 149 -6.02 14.65 2.75
C CYS A 149 -7.36 14.78 2.04
N TYR A 150 -8.40 14.11 2.57
CA TYR A 150 -9.75 14.23 2.06
C TYR A 150 -10.32 15.65 2.23
N ILE A 151 -10.12 16.26 3.40
CA ILE A 151 -10.53 17.64 3.68
C ILE A 151 -9.80 18.60 2.73
N PHE A 152 -8.47 18.50 2.64
CA PHE A 152 -7.64 19.34 1.77
C PHE A 152 -8.10 19.26 0.30
N LYS A 153 -8.29 18.05 -0.24
CA LYS A 153 -8.78 17.85 -1.62
C LYS A 153 -10.16 18.50 -1.83
N ARG A 154 -11.06 18.45 -0.84
CA ARG A 154 -12.38 19.09 -0.92
C ARG A 154 -12.32 20.61 -0.88
N GLU A 155 -11.46 21.16 -0.03
CA GLU A 155 -11.27 22.62 0.06
C GLU A 155 -10.72 23.18 -1.25
N ASN A 156 -9.74 22.52 -1.87
CA ASN A 156 -9.19 22.92 -3.17
C ASN A 156 -10.26 22.91 -4.27
N VAL A 157 -11.08 21.85 -4.34
CA VAL A 157 -12.19 21.78 -5.31
C VAL A 157 -13.22 22.89 -5.06
N ALA A 158 -13.54 23.18 -3.80
CA ALA A 158 -14.47 24.25 -3.45
C ALA A 158 -13.92 25.64 -3.84
N GLU A 159 -12.63 25.88 -3.60
CA GLU A 159 -11.94 27.11 -4.00
C GLU A 159 -11.92 27.26 -5.52
N GLU A 160 -11.56 26.21 -6.25
CA GLU A 160 -11.56 26.21 -7.73
C GLU A 160 -12.95 26.54 -8.30
N LEU A 161 -13.99 25.93 -7.73
CA LEU A 161 -15.38 26.20 -8.13
C LEU A 161 -15.80 27.65 -7.82
N LEU A 162 -15.39 28.20 -6.68
CA LEU A 162 -15.67 29.57 -6.28
C LEU A 162 -14.95 30.57 -7.21
N LEU A 163 -13.67 30.35 -7.50
CA LEU A 163 -12.89 31.16 -8.44
C LEU A 163 -13.52 31.16 -9.83
N ARG A 164 -13.97 30.00 -10.33
CA ARG A 164 -14.72 29.89 -11.59
C ARG A 164 -16.03 30.68 -11.56
N ALA A 165 -16.81 30.58 -10.48
CA ALA A 165 -18.07 31.31 -10.35
C ALA A 165 -17.88 32.84 -10.33
N LEU A 166 -16.75 33.31 -9.79
CA LEU A 166 -16.38 34.72 -9.75
C LEU A 166 -15.75 35.24 -11.06
N GLY A 167 -15.55 34.37 -12.06
CA GLY A 167 -14.84 34.73 -13.29
C GLY A 167 -13.34 34.98 -13.07
N MET A 168 -12.81 34.53 -11.93
CA MET A 168 -11.41 34.65 -11.53
C MET A 168 -10.69 33.34 -11.82
N VAL A 169 -10.70 32.89 -13.08
CA VAL A 169 -9.89 31.76 -13.52
C VAL A 169 -8.61 32.33 -14.13
N PRO A 170 -7.42 31.72 -13.92
CA PRO A 170 -6.27 31.96 -14.78
C PRO A 170 -6.56 31.70 -16.26
#